data_AF-A0A9C7QNF0-F1
#
_entry.id   AF-A0A9C7QNF0-F1
#
_cell.length_a   1.000
_cell.length_b   1.000
_cell.length_c   1.000
_cell.angle_alpha   90.00
_cell.angle_beta   90.00
_cell.angle_gamma   90.00
#
_symmetry.space_group_name_H-M   'P 1'
#
loop_
_entity.id
_entity.type
_entity.pdbx_description
1 polymer ?
#
loop_
_entity_poly.entity_id
_entity_poly.type
_entity_poly.pdbx_seq_one_letter_code
_entity_poly.pdbx_strand_id
1 'polypeptide(L)'
;MKYRSDIDGIRAIAVLLVVLFHAGFSLFASGFIGVDIFFVISGFLIASIIKDRMDAGNFSFSDFYLRRIWRLQPAMLTMMLLCVVIASVFWLPEDYAPFLKSIKQTLLIVSNRYFGDETTAYAAPDSNAMLLLHTWSLSIEWQWYVFFPVIFYIIRKKTHDSVLNYLAPLLTVAGIYIAWHYSGAHPTKTYYFVASRLFEFMLGVCACVYLPMAKKINKAVLNSLSFFALAAIFFISVRNDVILGYPNAYTLIVCLSTAVLIFTGSQQHILTNTLLSFPPLV
;
A
#
# COMPACT_ATOMS: atom_id res chain seq x y z
N MET A 1 -19.62 -0.38 5.04
CA MET A 1 -19.16 -1.45 4.14
C MET A 1 -19.43 -2.83 4.72
N LYS A 2 -19.99 -3.76 3.94
CA LYS A 2 -20.08 -5.18 4.28
C LYS A 2 -18.68 -5.79 4.26
N TYR A 3 -18.40 -6.76 5.14
CA TYR A 3 -17.12 -7.47 5.19
C TYR A 3 -16.76 -8.10 3.82
N ARG A 4 -15.47 -8.03 3.45
CA ARG A 4 -14.92 -8.50 2.16
C ARG A 4 -13.71 -9.40 2.39
N SER A 5 -13.96 -10.70 2.45
CA SER A 5 -12.95 -11.75 2.62
C SER A 5 -11.93 -11.79 1.49
N ASP A 6 -12.34 -11.44 0.27
CA ASP A 6 -11.46 -11.42 -0.89
C ASP A 6 -10.35 -10.37 -0.78
N ILE A 7 -10.60 -9.22 -0.14
CA ILE A 7 -9.56 -8.23 0.16
C ILE A 7 -8.54 -8.77 1.16
N ASP A 8 -8.99 -9.54 2.15
CA ASP A 8 -8.09 -10.17 3.12
C ASP A 8 -7.20 -11.23 2.44
N GLY A 9 -7.74 -12.00 1.50
CA GLY A 9 -6.94 -12.90 0.67
C GLY A 9 -5.89 -12.20 -0.19
N ILE A 10 -6.22 -11.05 -0.78
CA ILE A 10 -5.24 -10.23 -1.52
C ILE A 10 -4.14 -9.75 -0.56
N ARG A 11 -4.48 -9.35 0.67
CA ARG A 11 -3.48 -8.99 1.70
C ARG A 11 -2.61 -10.18 2.08
N ALA A 12 -3.19 -11.36 2.26
CA ALA A 12 -2.44 -12.56 2.63
C ALA A 12 -1.38 -12.89 1.57
N ILE A 13 -1.75 -12.83 0.28
CA ILE A 13 -0.80 -12.97 -0.83
C ILE A 13 0.29 -11.90 -0.75
N ALA A 14 -0.08 -10.64 -0.52
CA ALA A 14 0.88 -9.54 -0.40
C ALA A 14 1.87 -9.73 0.77
N VAL A 15 1.40 -10.15 1.96
CA VAL A 15 2.29 -10.49 3.09
C VAL A 15 3.23 -11.61 2.69
N LEU A 16 2.71 -12.69 2.10
CA LEU A 16 3.50 -13.86 1.76
C LEU A 16 4.62 -13.50 0.77
N LEU A 17 4.31 -12.69 -0.24
CA LEU A 17 5.32 -12.20 -1.19
C LEU A 17 6.44 -11.42 -0.50
N VAL A 18 6.10 -10.49 0.39
CA VAL A 18 7.09 -9.69 1.12
C VAL A 18 7.96 -10.56 2.03
N VAL A 19 7.35 -11.50 2.76
CA VAL A 19 8.06 -12.42 3.66
C VAL A 19 9.00 -13.33 2.87
N LEU A 20 8.54 -13.93 1.77
CA LEU A 20 9.38 -14.82 0.95
C LEU A 20 10.56 -14.08 0.32
N PHE A 21 10.34 -12.84 -0.13
CA PHE A 21 11.42 -11.97 -0.62
C PHE A 21 12.49 -11.72 0.45
N HIS A 22 12.10 -11.29 1.65
CA HIS A 22 13.05 -11.02 2.73
C HIS A 22 13.67 -12.29 3.35
N ALA A 23 12.99 -13.43 3.25
CA ALA A 23 13.55 -14.72 3.63
C ALA A 23 14.58 -15.27 2.63
N GLY A 24 14.81 -14.58 1.50
CA GLY A 24 15.83 -14.95 0.52
C GLY A 24 15.39 -16.03 -0.48
N PHE A 25 14.09 -16.27 -0.64
CA PHE A 25 13.61 -17.21 -1.65
C PHE A 25 13.77 -16.64 -3.06
N SER A 26 14.68 -17.22 -3.84
CA SER A 26 15.00 -16.76 -5.20
C SER A 26 13.83 -16.81 -6.18
N LEU A 27 12.85 -17.70 -5.95
CA LEU A 27 11.64 -17.78 -6.77
C LEU A 27 10.82 -16.50 -6.71
N PHE A 28 10.82 -15.78 -5.58
CA PHE A 28 10.06 -14.54 -5.38
C PHE A 28 11.01 -13.34 -5.23
N ALA A 29 11.96 -13.22 -6.17
CA ALA A 29 12.96 -12.16 -6.20
C ALA A 29 12.38 -10.74 -6.24
N SER A 30 11.11 -10.59 -6.64
CA SER A 30 10.38 -9.32 -6.63
C SER A 30 9.18 -9.33 -5.68
N GLY A 31 9.21 -10.14 -4.62
CA GLY A 31 8.11 -10.20 -3.65
C GLY A 31 7.87 -8.90 -2.87
N PHE A 32 8.81 -7.95 -2.90
CA PHE A 32 8.61 -6.60 -2.35
C PHE A 32 7.41 -5.85 -2.97
N ILE A 33 6.92 -6.27 -4.15
CA ILE A 33 5.73 -5.69 -4.76
C ILE A 33 4.46 -5.82 -3.92
N GLY A 34 4.47 -6.70 -2.92
CA GLY A 34 3.36 -6.82 -1.97
C GLY A 34 3.07 -5.50 -1.24
N VAL A 35 4.07 -4.62 -1.06
CA VAL A 35 3.86 -3.30 -0.45
C VAL A 35 2.95 -2.42 -1.33
N ASP A 36 3.10 -2.48 -2.65
CA ASP A 36 2.30 -1.67 -3.57
C ASP A 36 0.83 -2.15 -3.56
N ILE A 37 0.62 -3.47 -3.43
CA ILE A 37 -0.70 -4.07 -3.22
C ILE A 37 -1.34 -3.50 -1.94
N PHE A 38 -0.58 -3.37 -0.84
CA PHE A 38 -1.07 -2.75 0.39
C PHE A 38 -1.46 -1.28 0.22
N PHE A 39 -0.70 -0.50 -0.55
CA PHE A 39 -1.02 0.91 -0.80
C PHE A 39 -2.30 1.07 -1.61
N VAL A 40 -2.52 0.26 -2.67
CA VAL A 40 -3.79 0.26 -3.40
C VAL A 40 -4.97 -0.13 -2.50
N ILE A 41 -4.82 -1.20 -1.70
CA ILE A 41 -5.85 -1.63 -0.75
C ILE A 41 -6.16 -0.53 0.27
N SER A 42 -5.14 0.17 0.77
CA SER A 42 -5.29 1.27 1.73
C SER A 42 -6.03 2.45 1.12
N GLY A 43 -5.69 2.85 -0.09
CA GLY A 43 -6.42 3.87 -0.85
C GLY A 43 -7.91 3.52 -1.00
N PHE A 44 -8.20 2.28 -1.41
CA PHE A 44 -9.57 1.79 -1.56
C PHE A 44 -10.35 1.77 -0.23
N LEU A 45 -9.77 1.21 0.83
CA LEU A 45 -10.45 1.07 2.12
C LEU A 45 -10.75 2.43 2.74
N ILE A 46 -9.79 3.34 2.74
CA ILE A 46 -9.98 4.65 3.37
C ILE A 46 -11.02 5.46 2.61
N ALA A 47 -10.94 5.49 1.27
CA ALA A 47 -11.97 6.11 0.44
C ALA A 47 -13.36 5.53 0.71
N SER A 48 -13.47 4.19 0.77
CA SER A 48 -14.74 3.50 1.04
C SER A 48 -15.30 3.83 2.43
N ILE A 49 -14.45 3.84 3.47
CA ILE A 49 -14.87 4.12 4.85
C ILE A 49 -15.36 5.56 4.98
N ILE A 50 -14.64 6.53 4.41
CA ILE A 50 -15.03 7.95 4.46
C ILE A 50 -16.33 8.12 3.68
N LYS A 51 -16.38 7.63 2.44
CA LYS A 51 -17.56 7.73 1.58
C LYS A 51 -18.80 7.16 2.26
N ASP A 52 -18.75 5.92 2.75
CA ASP A 52 -19.88 5.26 3.40
C ASP A 52 -20.38 6.04 4.63
N ARG A 53 -19.47 6.57 5.45
CA ARG A 53 -19.83 7.34 6.66
C ARG A 53 -20.37 8.72 6.33
N MET A 54 -19.85 9.37 5.29
CA MET A 54 -20.37 10.65 4.82
C MET A 54 -21.75 10.50 4.21
N ASP A 55 -21.96 9.47 3.39
CA ASP A 55 -23.27 9.15 2.79
C ASP A 55 -24.30 8.80 3.90
N ALA A 56 -23.86 8.19 5.00
CA ALA A 56 -24.69 7.94 6.19
C ALA A 56 -24.83 9.14 7.14
N GLY A 57 -24.20 10.28 6.85
CA GLY A 57 -24.27 11.50 7.67
C GLY A 57 -23.57 11.42 9.04
N ASN A 58 -22.71 10.42 9.28
CA ASN A 58 -22.12 10.12 10.60
C ASN A 58 -20.58 10.12 10.58
N PHE A 59 -19.97 10.87 9.65
CA PHE A 59 -18.52 10.98 9.57
C PHE A 59 -17.96 11.87 10.68
N SER A 60 -17.04 11.32 11.47
CA SER A 60 -16.27 12.01 12.51
C SER A 60 -14.79 11.75 12.30
N PHE A 61 -14.00 12.83 12.23
CA PHE A 61 -12.53 12.76 12.10
C PHE A 61 -11.92 12.09 13.33
N SER A 62 -12.32 12.50 14.54
CA SER A 62 -11.82 11.94 15.79
C SER A 62 -12.02 10.42 15.84
N ASP A 63 -13.22 9.96 15.50
CA ASP A 63 -13.54 8.55 15.48
C ASP A 63 -12.73 7.80 14.40
N PHE A 64 -12.53 8.43 13.24
CA PHE A 64 -11.73 7.86 12.16
C PHE A 64 -10.29 7.64 12.61
N TYR A 65 -9.64 8.67 13.15
CA TYR A 65 -8.25 8.62 13.60
C TYR A 65 -8.08 7.67 14.80
N LEU A 66 -8.97 7.70 15.80
CA LEU A 66 -8.90 6.80 16.95
C LEU A 66 -8.94 5.33 16.52
N ARG A 67 -9.84 4.96 15.59
CA ARG A 67 -9.88 3.59 15.07
C ARG A 67 -8.62 3.18 14.33
N ARG A 68 -7.95 4.11 13.64
CA ARG A 68 -6.66 3.83 12.97
C ARG A 68 -5.53 3.68 13.99
N ILE A 69 -5.48 4.56 14.99
CA ILE A 69 -4.52 4.50 16.09
C ILE A 69 -4.60 3.15 16.80
N TRP A 70 -5.78 2.76 17.27
CA TRP A 70 -5.98 1.48 17.98
C TRP A 70 -5.75 0.25 17.12
N ARG A 71 -5.83 0.38 15.79
CA ARG A 71 -5.53 -0.70 14.86
C ARG A 71 -4.03 -0.89 14.60
N LEU A 72 -3.26 0.21 14.52
CA LEU A 72 -1.88 0.18 14.00
C LEU A 72 -0.83 0.40 15.09
N GLN A 73 -1.09 1.32 16.03
CA GLN A 73 -0.09 1.73 17.02
C GLN A 73 0.27 0.62 18.02
N PRO A 74 -0.65 -0.19 18.56
CA PRO A 74 -0.28 -1.23 19.53
C PRO A 74 0.73 -2.23 18.98
N ALA A 75 0.53 -2.71 17.74
CA ALA A 75 1.44 -3.63 17.09
C ALA A 75 2.80 -2.98 16.80
N MET A 76 2.81 -1.75 16.29
CA MET A 76 4.04 -1.00 16.01
C MET A 76 4.86 -0.77 17.29
N LEU A 77 4.22 -0.30 18.36
CA LEU A 77 4.88 -0.03 19.64
C LEU A 77 5.41 -1.31 20.29
N THR A 78 4.66 -2.42 20.21
CA THR A 78 5.11 -3.72 20.71
C THR A 78 6.34 -4.20 19.95
N MET A 79 6.32 -4.13 18.62
CA MET A 79 7.46 -4.48 17.78
C MET A 79 8.67 -3.60 18.09
N MET A 80 8.49 -2.28 18.20
CA MET A 80 9.57 -1.35 18.55
C MET A 80 10.17 -1.64 19.93
N LEU A 81 9.34 -1.96 20.93
CA LEU A 81 9.82 -2.34 22.26
C LEU A 81 10.67 -3.61 22.20
N LEU A 82 10.23 -4.63 21.46
CA LEU A 82 11.01 -5.85 21.26
C LEU A 82 12.34 -5.56 20.55
N CYS A 83 12.32 -4.73 19.50
CA CYS A 83 13.54 -4.29 18.82
C CYS A 83 14.49 -3.56 19.78
N VAL A 84 13.98 -2.72 20.69
CA VAL A 84 14.80 -2.05 21.71
C VAL A 84 15.45 -3.06 22.64
N VAL A 85 14.68 -4.04 23.14
CA VAL A 85 15.22 -5.09 24.02
C VAL A 85 16.33 -5.87 23.30
N ILE A 86 16.08 -6.30 22.06
CA ILE A 86 17.07 -7.02 21.25
C ILE A 86 18.31 -6.17 20.99
N ALA A 87 18.15 -4.94 20.47
CA ALA A 87 19.28 -4.06 20.18
C ALA A 87 20.10 -3.74 21.43
N SER A 88 19.48 -3.60 22.60
CA SER A 88 20.19 -3.29 23.84
C SER A 88 21.08 -4.44 24.33
N VAL A 89 20.83 -5.67 23.87
CA VAL A 89 21.63 -6.86 24.21
C VAL A 89 22.70 -7.14 23.15
N PHE A 90 22.37 -6.92 21.88
CA PHE A 90 23.19 -7.41 20.76
C PHE A 90 23.95 -6.33 19.98
N TRP A 91 23.54 -5.05 20.03
CA TRP A 91 24.18 -4.00 19.22
C TRP A 91 25.33 -3.34 19.97
N LEU A 92 26.37 -2.93 19.23
CA LEU A 92 27.43 -2.08 19.74
C LEU A 92 26.90 -0.65 19.95
N PRO A 93 27.52 0.15 20.84
CA PRO A 93 27.10 1.54 21.06
C PRO A 93 27.02 2.39 19.78
N GLU A 94 27.92 2.14 18.83
CA GLU A 94 27.97 2.82 17.53
C GLU A 94 26.79 2.47 16.61
N ASP A 95 26.29 1.23 16.67
CA ASP A 95 25.10 0.80 15.92
C ASP A 95 23.80 1.19 16.64
N TYR A 96 23.85 1.29 17.97
CA TYR A 96 22.68 1.61 18.79
C TYR A 96 22.21 3.05 18.58
N ALA A 97 23.11 4.00 18.36
CA ALA A 97 22.75 5.40 18.14
C ALA A 97 21.92 5.63 16.85
N PRO A 98 22.32 5.12 15.65
CA PRO A 98 21.47 5.11 14.46
C PRO A 98 20.14 4.36 14.66
N PHE A 99 20.14 3.28 15.44
CA PHE A 99 18.91 2.56 15.78
C PHE A 99 17.94 3.44 16.59
N LEU A 100 18.41 4.15 17.62
CA LEU A 100 17.58 5.11 18.37
C LEU A 100 17.05 6.25 17.48
N LYS A 101 17.86 6.73 16.53
CA LYS A 101 17.42 7.70 15.51
C LYS A 101 16.26 7.11 14.69
N SER A 102 16.35 5.86 14.25
CA SER A 102 15.27 5.18 13.51
C SER A 102 13.96 5.05 14.29
N ILE A 103 14.03 4.82 15.61
CA ILE A 103 12.86 4.83 16.52
C ILE A 103 12.21 6.21 16.49
N LYS A 104 13.00 7.27 16.72
CA LYS A 104 12.49 8.65 16.71
C LYS A 104 11.81 8.99 15.38
N GLN A 105 12.40 8.62 14.25
CA GLN A 105 11.83 8.91 12.93
C GLN A 105 10.54 8.10 12.66
N THR A 106 10.47 6.86 13.15
CA THR A 106 9.25 6.05 13.11
C THR A 106 8.11 6.71 13.91
N LEU A 107 8.37 7.14 15.15
CA LEU A 107 7.36 7.81 15.99
C LEU A 107 6.88 9.12 15.39
N LEU A 108 7.76 9.83 14.68
CA LEU A 108 7.42 11.07 13.97
C LEU A 108 6.77 10.84 12.60
N ILE A 109 6.53 9.57 12.19
CA ILE A 109 5.85 9.22 10.93
C ILE A 109 6.66 9.71 9.71
N VAL A 110 7.98 9.75 9.82
CA VAL A 110 8.90 10.22 8.76
C VAL A 110 10.05 9.25 8.51
N SER A 111 9.92 8.00 8.97
CA SER A 111 10.96 6.99 8.79
C SER A 111 11.26 6.69 7.33
N ASN A 112 10.30 6.90 6.41
CA ASN A 112 10.53 6.78 4.98
C ASN A 112 11.60 7.76 4.46
N ARG A 113 11.64 9.00 4.96
CA ARG A 113 12.69 9.96 4.58
C ARG A 113 14.03 9.55 5.17
N TYR A 114 14.02 9.16 6.45
CA TYR A 114 15.23 8.71 7.13
C TYR A 114 15.90 7.55 6.39
N PHE A 115 15.16 6.47 6.10
CA PHE A 115 15.73 5.33 5.40
C PHE A 115 16.09 5.65 3.94
N GLY A 116 15.37 6.56 3.28
CA GLY A 116 15.76 7.03 1.94
C GLY A 116 17.06 7.84 1.90
N ASP A 117 17.44 8.47 3.01
CA ASP A 117 18.69 9.21 3.12
C ASP A 117 19.85 8.33 3.59
N GLU A 118 19.58 7.36 4.48
CA GLU A 118 20.60 6.51 5.12
C GLU A 118 20.91 5.21 4.35
N THR A 119 20.05 4.79 3.41
CA THR A 119 20.31 3.61 2.56
C THR A 119 20.75 4.02 1.16
N THR A 120 21.62 3.21 0.57
CA THR A 120 22.13 3.39 -0.78
C THR A 120 21.04 3.14 -1.82
N ALA A 121 20.24 2.08 -1.61
CA ALA A 121 19.06 1.72 -2.38
C ALA A 121 18.16 0.79 -1.55
N TYR A 122 16.91 0.61 -1.97
CA TYR A 122 16.06 -0.43 -1.39
C TYR A 122 16.71 -1.82 -1.55
N ALA A 123 16.65 -2.64 -0.50
CA ALA A 123 17.25 -3.98 -0.46
C ALA A 123 18.76 -4.05 -0.77
N ALA A 124 19.49 -2.95 -0.54
CA ALA A 124 20.95 -2.94 -0.58
C ALA A 124 21.55 -3.56 0.71
N PRO A 125 22.82 -4.03 0.70
CA PRO A 125 23.42 -4.73 1.84
C PRO A 125 23.44 -3.92 3.15
N ASP A 126 23.55 -2.59 3.05
CA ASP A 126 23.50 -1.64 4.17
C ASP A 126 22.13 -1.61 4.87
N SER A 127 21.07 -1.99 4.17
CA SER A 127 19.70 -2.03 4.72
C SER A 127 19.44 -3.25 5.62
N ASN A 128 20.24 -4.33 5.50
CA ASN A 128 20.00 -5.59 6.22
C ASN A 128 20.17 -5.46 7.75
N ALA A 129 20.97 -4.51 8.22
CA ALA A 129 21.21 -4.28 9.65
C ALA A 129 20.16 -3.36 10.29
N MET A 130 19.26 -2.76 9.49
CA MET A 130 18.31 -1.77 9.98
C MET A 130 17.02 -2.44 10.48
N LEU A 131 16.95 -2.73 11.78
CA LEU A 131 15.82 -3.43 12.42
C LEU A 131 14.43 -2.80 12.13
N LEU A 132 14.36 -1.47 12.03
CA LEU A 132 13.11 -0.75 11.81
C LEU A 132 12.91 -0.32 10.35
N LEU A 133 13.70 -0.83 9.41
CA LEU A 133 13.65 -0.43 7.99
C LEU A 133 12.21 -0.41 7.48
N HIS A 134 11.47 -1.50 7.67
CA HIS A 134 10.12 -1.71 7.13
C HIS A 134 9.07 -0.71 7.65
N THR A 135 9.35 0.10 8.67
CA THR A 135 8.42 1.15 9.12
C THR A 135 8.26 2.28 8.11
N TRP A 136 9.12 2.33 7.08
CA TRP A 136 9.01 3.31 5.99
C TRP A 136 7.63 3.28 5.34
N SER A 137 7.09 2.09 5.04
CA SER A 137 5.82 1.95 4.32
C SER A 137 4.65 2.38 5.20
N LEU A 138 4.70 2.03 6.49
CA LEU A 138 3.74 2.46 7.50
C LEU A 138 3.76 3.99 7.70
N SER A 139 4.93 4.65 7.60
CA SER A 139 5.00 6.11 7.64
C SER A 139 4.28 6.75 6.45
N ILE A 140 4.48 6.24 5.23
CA ILE A 140 3.75 6.71 4.03
C ILE A 140 2.24 6.50 4.21
N GLU A 141 1.84 5.34 4.70
CA GLU A 141 0.44 4.98 4.95
C GLU A 141 -0.22 5.92 5.97
N TRP A 142 0.47 6.27 7.06
CA TRP A 142 -0.01 7.26 8.02
C TRP A 142 -0.11 8.67 7.44
N GLN A 143 0.86 9.10 6.62
CA GLN A 143 0.77 10.39 5.94
C GLN A 143 -0.47 10.44 5.04
N TRP A 144 -0.74 9.36 4.30
CA TRP A 144 -1.99 9.20 3.55
C TRP A 144 -3.22 9.31 4.47
N TYR A 145 -3.21 8.61 5.62
CA TYR A 145 -4.31 8.66 6.59
C TYR A 145 -4.54 10.02 7.22
N VAL A 146 -3.52 10.86 7.35
CA VAL A 146 -3.65 12.22 7.86
C VAL A 146 -4.27 13.12 6.80
N PHE A 147 -3.70 13.17 5.59
CA PHE A 147 -4.06 14.16 4.58
C PHE A 147 -5.30 13.79 3.76
N PHE A 148 -5.42 12.53 3.32
CA PHE A 148 -6.46 12.14 2.37
C PHE A 148 -7.88 12.30 2.92
N PRO A 149 -8.22 11.93 4.18
CA PRO A 149 -9.58 12.13 4.69
C PRO A 149 -10.02 13.58 4.71
N VAL A 150 -9.10 14.51 5.02
CA VAL A 150 -9.37 15.95 5.02
C VAL A 150 -9.66 16.43 3.60
N ILE A 151 -8.82 16.05 2.64
CA ILE A 151 -8.99 16.39 1.22
C ILE A 151 -10.32 15.84 0.69
N PHE A 152 -10.59 14.56 0.91
CA PHE A 152 -11.82 13.90 0.47
C PHE A 152 -13.06 14.58 1.07
N TYR A 153 -13.04 14.86 2.38
CA TYR A 153 -14.14 15.53 3.08
C TYR A 153 -14.41 16.93 2.51
N ILE A 154 -13.36 17.73 2.26
CA ILE A 154 -13.49 19.08 1.68
C ILE A 154 -14.11 19.01 0.29
N ILE A 155 -13.61 18.13 -0.58
CA ILE A 155 -14.15 17.95 -1.95
C ILE A 155 -15.64 17.59 -1.86
N ARG A 156 -15.99 16.61 -1.04
CA ARG A 156 -17.37 16.12 -0.90
C ARG A 156 -18.33 17.17 -0.30
N LYS A 157 -17.85 18.07 0.55
CA LYS A 157 -18.66 19.15 1.13
C LYS A 157 -18.80 20.37 0.25
N LYS A 158 -17.76 20.71 -0.54
CA LYS A 158 -17.73 21.93 -1.36
C LYS A 158 -18.14 21.71 -2.81
N THR A 159 -18.19 20.47 -3.28
CA THR A 159 -18.43 20.14 -4.69
C THR A 159 -19.39 18.97 -4.84
N HIS A 160 -19.85 18.73 -6.07
CA HIS A 160 -20.65 17.55 -6.37
C HIS A 160 -19.83 16.27 -6.30
N ASP A 161 -20.50 15.20 -5.88
CA ASP A 161 -19.99 13.83 -5.82
C ASP A 161 -19.27 13.37 -7.08
N SER A 162 -19.72 13.84 -8.25
CA SER A 162 -19.16 13.51 -9.55
C SER A 162 -17.75 14.06 -9.77
N VAL A 163 -17.31 15.07 -9.01
CA VAL A 163 -15.96 15.64 -9.15
C VAL A 163 -14.89 14.58 -8.86
N LEU A 164 -15.13 13.69 -7.88
CA LEU A 164 -14.20 12.59 -7.58
C LEU A 164 -14.04 11.62 -8.76
N ASN A 165 -15.04 11.49 -9.63
CA ASN A 165 -14.98 10.64 -10.83
C ASN A 165 -13.98 11.16 -11.87
N TYR A 166 -13.62 12.43 -11.82
CA TYR A 166 -12.65 13.03 -12.76
C TYR A 166 -11.33 13.33 -12.06
N LEU A 167 -11.39 13.82 -10.82
CA LEU A 167 -10.21 14.20 -10.06
C LEU A 167 -9.35 13.00 -9.66
N ALA A 168 -9.95 11.87 -9.28
CA ALA A 168 -9.17 10.70 -8.87
C ALA A 168 -8.31 10.13 -10.01
N PRO A 169 -8.83 9.90 -11.23
CA PRO A 169 -8.00 9.52 -12.39
C PRO A 169 -6.96 10.59 -12.73
N LEU A 170 -7.33 11.87 -12.71
CA LEU A 170 -6.40 12.96 -13.04
C LEU A 170 -5.19 12.97 -12.09
N LEU A 171 -5.44 12.88 -10.78
CA LEU A 171 -4.39 12.81 -9.76
C LEU A 171 -3.58 11.52 -9.84
N THR A 172 -4.21 10.41 -10.26
CA THR A 172 -3.50 9.15 -10.52
C THR A 172 -2.48 9.33 -11.66
N VAL A 173 -2.92 9.90 -12.80
CA VAL A 173 -2.06 10.13 -13.96
C VAL A 173 -0.93 11.12 -13.62
N ALA A 174 -1.24 12.20 -12.90
CA ALA A 174 -0.23 13.14 -12.43
C ALA A 174 0.78 12.48 -11.48
N GLY A 175 0.30 11.61 -10.57
CA GLY A 175 1.16 10.84 -9.67
C GLY A 175 2.07 9.86 -10.41
N ILE A 176 1.58 9.18 -11.46
CA ILE A 176 2.39 8.30 -12.32
C ILE A 176 3.50 9.11 -13.00
N TYR A 177 3.16 10.28 -13.55
CA TYR A 177 4.14 11.16 -14.18
C TYR A 177 5.23 11.60 -13.20
N ILE A 178 4.85 12.03 -11.99
CA ILE A 178 5.79 12.38 -10.92
C ILE A 178 6.67 11.18 -10.58
N ALA A 179 6.08 10.00 -10.37
CA ALA A 179 6.80 8.79 -10.02
C ALA A 179 7.87 8.45 -11.07
N TRP A 180 7.51 8.41 -12.35
CA TRP A 180 8.45 8.08 -13.42
C TRP A 180 9.51 9.16 -13.66
N HIS A 181 9.17 10.44 -13.49
CA HIS A 181 10.14 11.53 -13.59
C HIS A 181 11.22 11.39 -12.51
N TYR A 182 10.83 11.18 -11.26
CA TYR A 182 11.79 10.99 -10.16
C TYR A 182 12.55 9.67 -10.29
N SER A 183 11.89 8.58 -10.67
CA SER A 183 12.52 7.27 -10.87
C SER A 183 13.59 7.30 -11.97
N GLY A 184 13.38 8.08 -13.03
CA GLY A 184 14.38 8.30 -14.08
C GLY A 184 15.57 9.16 -13.62
N ALA A 185 15.31 10.20 -12.82
CA ALA A 185 16.35 11.12 -12.35
C ALA A 185 17.18 10.54 -11.19
N HIS A 186 16.55 9.82 -10.27
CA HIS A 186 17.13 9.32 -9.02
C HIS A 186 16.67 7.87 -8.74
N PRO A 187 17.15 6.88 -9.52
CA PRO A 187 16.61 5.52 -9.52
C PRO A 187 16.77 4.75 -8.20
N THR A 188 17.72 5.14 -7.35
CA THR A 188 17.98 4.47 -6.07
C THR A 188 17.24 5.11 -4.88
N LYS A 189 16.90 6.39 -4.98
CA LYS A 189 16.28 7.17 -3.88
C LYS A 189 14.76 7.29 -3.98
N THR A 190 14.18 6.99 -5.13
CA THR A 190 12.75 7.21 -5.38
C THR A 190 11.84 6.22 -4.65
N TYR A 191 12.37 5.06 -4.25
CA TYR A 191 11.59 3.98 -3.64
C TYR A 191 10.84 4.40 -2.37
N TYR A 192 11.47 5.19 -1.49
CA TYR A 192 10.90 5.63 -0.20
C TYR A 192 10.16 6.96 -0.27
N PHE A 193 10.14 7.61 -1.43
CA PHE A 193 9.60 8.96 -1.56
C PHE A 193 8.07 8.93 -1.63
N VAL A 194 7.40 9.76 -0.83
CA VAL A 194 5.93 9.71 -0.74
C VAL A 194 5.27 10.10 -2.05
N ALA A 195 5.76 11.15 -2.71
CA ALA A 195 5.13 11.66 -3.93
C ALA A 195 5.20 10.66 -5.10
N SER A 196 6.23 9.81 -5.16
CA SER A 196 6.32 8.74 -6.16
C SER A 196 5.36 7.58 -5.87
N ARG A 197 4.85 7.45 -4.64
CA ARG A 197 3.94 6.38 -4.21
C ARG A 197 2.47 6.77 -4.19
N LEU A 198 2.14 8.07 -4.28
CA LEU A 198 0.76 8.56 -4.17
C LEU A 198 -0.19 7.95 -5.21
N PHE A 199 0.30 7.65 -6.43
CA PHE A 199 -0.56 7.07 -7.47
C PHE A 199 -1.10 5.69 -7.10
N GLU A 200 -0.39 4.93 -6.26
CA GLU A 200 -0.79 3.60 -5.82
C GLU A 200 -2.05 3.68 -4.94
N PHE A 201 -2.04 4.60 -3.96
CA PHE A 201 -3.22 4.91 -3.16
C PHE A 201 -4.37 5.44 -4.03
N MET A 202 -4.06 6.33 -4.97
CA MET A 202 -5.07 6.91 -5.87
C MET A 202 -5.72 5.87 -6.79
N LEU A 203 -5.00 4.84 -7.23
CA LEU A 203 -5.59 3.70 -7.95
C LEU A 203 -6.62 2.95 -7.08
N GLY A 204 -6.34 2.82 -5.78
CA GLY A 204 -7.31 2.33 -4.81
C GLY A 204 -8.56 3.22 -4.69
N VAL A 205 -8.36 4.55 -4.68
CA VAL A 205 -9.47 5.52 -4.69
C VAL A 205 -10.31 5.39 -5.97
N CYS A 206 -9.67 5.24 -7.14
CA CYS A 206 -10.35 4.98 -8.40
C CYS A 206 -11.19 3.69 -8.33
N ALA A 207 -10.65 2.61 -7.77
CA ALA A 207 -11.39 1.37 -7.59
C ALA A 207 -12.64 1.56 -6.70
N CYS A 208 -12.57 2.41 -5.68
CA CYS A 208 -13.72 2.77 -4.84
C CYS A 208 -14.77 3.57 -5.61
N VAL A 209 -14.34 4.58 -6.35
CA VAL A 209 -15.24 5.50 -7.07
C VAL A 209 -15.99 4.78 -8.20
N TYR A 210 -15.30 3.93 -8.95
CA TYR A 210 -15.89 3.22 -10.08
C TYR A 210 -16.55 1.89 -9.71
N LEU A 211 -16.47 1.45 -8.46
CA LEU A 211 -17.06 0.19 -7.99
C LEU A 211 -18.51 -0.06 -8.48
N PRO A 212 -19.42 0.94 -8.51
CA PRO A 212 -20.79 0.73 -9.01
C PRO A 212 -20.86 0.29 -10.49
N MET A 213 -19.86 0.62 -11.31
CA MET A 213 -19.81 0.25 -12.73
C MET A 213 -19.61 -1.26 -12.92
N ALA A 214 -18.99 -1.95 -11.97
CA ALA A 214 -18.77 -3.41 -12.05
C ALA A 214 -20.08 -4.19 -12.19
N LYS A 215 -21.18 -3.68 -11.62
CA LYS A 215 -22.52 -4.29 -11.73
C LYS A 215 -23.07 -4.31 -13.16
N LYS A 216 -22.55 -3.45 -14.04
CA LYS A 216 -23.02 -3.33 -15.44
C LYS A 216 -22.20 -4.18 -16.41
N ILE A 217 -21.11 -4.78 -15.97
CA ILE A 217 -20.18 -5.54 -16.81
C ILE A 217 -20.53 -7.02 -16.76
N ASN A 218 -20.39 -7.71 -17.91
CA ASN A 218 -20.61 -9.15 -18.00
C ASN A 218 -19.64 -9.93 -17.08
N LYS A 219 -20.17 -10.90 -16.32
CA LYS A 219 -19.40 -11.78 -15.44
C LYS A 219 -18.24 -12.49 -16.13
N ALA A 220 -18.41 -12.90 -17.39
CA ALA A 220 -17.33 -13.54 -18.16
C ALA A 220 -16.12 -12.61 -18.33
N VAL A 221 -16.37 -11.33 -18.63
CA VAL A 221 -15.32 -10.31 -18.75
C VAL A 221 -14.65 -10.07 -17.40
N LEU A 222 -15.42 -9.98 -16.32
CA LEU A 222 -14.88 -9.78 -14.97
C LEU A 222 -14.02 -10.98 -14.51
N ASN A 223 -14.44 -12.21 -14.82
CA ASN A 223 -13.64 -13.41 -14.55
C ASN A 223 -12.30 -13.36 -15.29
N SER A 224 -12.31 -13.07 -16.60
CA SER A 224 -11.07 -12.94 -17.38
C SER A 224 -10.16 -11.85 -16.83
N LEU A 225 -10.70 -10.67 -16.53
CA LEU A 225 -9.94 -9.56 -15.95
C LEU A 225 -9.30 -9.96 -14.60
N SER A 226 -10.06 -10.61 -13.72
CA SER A 226 -9.53 -11.04 -12.42
C SER A 226 -8.43 -12.10 -12.55
N PHE A 227 -8.57 -13.03 -13.49
CA PHE A 227 -7.56 -14.05 -13.77
C PHE A 227 -6.26 -13.42 -14.29
N PHE A 228 -6.35 -12.55 -15.30
CA PHE A 228 -5.17 -11.88 -15.85
C PHE A 228 -4.50 -10.94 -14.84
N ALA A 229 -5.28 -10.27 -13.98
CA ALA A 229 -4.74 -9.45 -12.91
C ALA A 229 -3.93 -10.28 -11.89
N LEU A 230 -4.47 -11.42 -11.45
CA LEU A 230 -3.75 -12.31 -10.52
C LEU A 230 -2.51 -12.90 -11.19
N ALA A 231 -2.62 -13.33 -12.45
CA ALA A 231 -1.49 -13.85 -13.23
C ALA A 231 -0.39 -12.80 -13.42
N ALA A 232 -0.75 -11.53 -13.65
CA ALA A 232 0.23 -10.44 -13.78
C ALA A 232 0.99 -10.18 -12.47
N ILE A 233 0.30 -10.16 -11.32
CA ILE A 233 0.95 -10.04 -10.01
C ILE A 233 1.92 -11.20 -9.78
N PHE A 234 1.48 -12.44 -10.02
CA PHE A 234 2.33 -13.61 -9.87
C PHE A 234 3.54 -13.57 -10.81
N PHE A 235 3.33 -13.25 -12.08
CA PHE A 235 4.38 -13.13 -13.08
C PHE A 235 5.44 -12.09 -12.69
N ILE A 236 5.04 -10.91 -12.21
CA ILE A 236 5.97 -9.87 -11.78
C ILE A 236 6.72 -10.32 -10.52
N SER A 237 6.05 -10.98 -9.57
CA SER A 237 6.65 -11.40 -8.30
C SER A 237 7.86 -12.33 -8.46
N VAL A 238 7.90 -13.11 -9.56
CA VAL A 238 8.97 -14.08 -9.85
C VAL A 238 10.07 -13.53 -10.76
N ARG A 239 9.95 -12.28 -11.26
CA ARG A 239 10.98 -11.70 -12.12
C ARG A 239 12.17 -11.19 -11.32
N ASN A 240 13.33 -11.21 -11.96
CA ASN A 240 14.52 -10.49 -11.52
C ASN A 240 14.51 -9.06 -12.10
N ASP A 241 15.32 -8.18 -11.52
CA ASP A 241 15.62 -6.82 -12.02
C ASP A 241 14.43 -5.86 -12.07
N VAL A 242 13.41 -6.08 -11.24
CA VAL A 242 12.24 -5.19 -11.15
C VAL A 242 12.54 -3.91 -10.36
N ILE A 243 13.47 -3.97 -9.42
CA ILE A 243 13.73 -2.93 -8.39
C ILE A 243 14.40 -1.66 -8.92
N LEU A 244 15.09 -1.72 -10.06
CA LEU A 244 15.82 -0.57 -10.59
C LEU A 244 14.85 0.52 -11.07
N GLY A 245 15.02 1.74 -10.57
CA GLY A 245 14.17 2.87 -10.93
C GLY A 245 12.72 2.71 -10.46
N TYR A 246 12.50 2.09 -9.30
CA TYR A 246 11.17 1.85 -8.76
C TYR A 246 10.65 3.09 -7.97
N PRO A 247 9.38 3.49 -8.11
CA PRO A 247 8.30 2.90 -8.93
C PRO A 247 8.48 3.03 -10.45
N ASN A 248 8.18 1.97 -11.18
CA ASN A 248 8.30 1.89 -12.65
C ASN A 248 7.04 1.29 -13.29
N ALA A 249 7.14 0.84 -14.54
CA ALA A 249 6.02 0.23 -15.25
C ALA A 249 5.48 -1.04 -14.56
N TYR A 250 6.35 -1.83 -13.90
CA TYR A 250 5.90 -3.00 -13.14
C TYR A 250 5.02 -2.60 -11.96
N THR A 251 5.39 -1.55 -11.22
CA THR A 251 4.56 -1.01 -10.13
C THR A 251 3.17 -0.64 -10.63
N LEU A 252 3.09 0.03 -11.78
CA LEU A 252 1.82 0.41 -12.38
C LEU A 252 0.98 -0.83 -12.73
N ILE A 253 1.57 -1.86 -13.33
CA ILE A 253 0.87 -3.10 -13.69
C ILE A 253 0.37 -3.82 -12.42
N VAL A 254 1.19 -3.93 -11.38
CA VAL A 254 0.79 -4.51 -10.09
C VAL A 254 -0.37 -3.73 -9.50
N CYS A 255 -0.26 -2.40 -9.42
CA CYS A 255 -1.28 -1.57 -8.80
C CYS A 255 -2.61 -1.59 -9.57
N LEU A 256 -2.56 -1.56 -10.91
CA LEU A 256 -3.74 -1.72 -11.77
C LEU A 256 -4.36 -3.11 -11.57
N SER A 257 -3.55 -4.16 -11.50
CA SER A 257 -4.02 -5.52 -11.26
C SER A 257 -4.72 -5.63 -9.91
N THR A 258 -4.15 -5.06 -8.85
CA THR A 258 -4.80 -4.99 -7.54
C THR A 258 -6.11 -4.21 -7.59
N ALA A 259 -6.15 -3.05 -8.25
CA ALA A 259 -7.38 -2.28 -8.42
C ALA A 259 -8.46 -3.07 -9.18
N VAL A 260 -8.08 -3.84 -10.21
CA VAL A 260 -8.97 -4.73 -10.97
C VAL A 260 -9.50 -5.88 -10.09
N LEU A 261 -8.66 -6.52 -9.27
CA LEU A 261 -9.10 -7.54 -8.32
C LEU A 261 -10.12 -6.97 -7.32
N ILE A 262 -9.85 -5.79 -6.75
CA ILE A 262 -10.78 -5.10 -5.85
C ILE A 262 -12.09 -4.78 -6.56
N PHE A 263 -12.03 -4.29 -7.79
CA PHE A 263 -13.20 -3.89 -8.59
C PHE A 263 -14.09 -5.09 -8.95
N THR A 264 -13.48 -6.18 -9.44
CA THR A 264 -14.18 -7.41 -9.80
C THR A 264 -14.81 -8.06 -8.57
N GLY A 265 -14.13 -8.05 -7.41
CA GLY A 265 -14.63 -8.56 -6.12
C GLY A 265 -15.91 -7.94 -5.57
N SER A 266 -16.43 -6.88 -6.19
CA SER A 266 -17.77 -6.38 -5.89
C SER A 266 -18.92 -7.28 -6.37
N GLN A 267 -18.66 -8.20 -7.31
CA GLN A 267 -19.66 -9.15 -7.82
C GLN A 267 -19.54 -10.52 -7.15
N GLN A 268 -20.70 -11.14 -6.89
CA GLN A 268 -20.76 -12.51 -6.41
C GLN A 268 -20.40 -13.51 -7.52
N HIS A 269 -19.79 -14.64 -7.13
CA HIS A 269 -19.44 -15.79 -7.99
C HIS A 269 -18.37 -15.53 -9.05
N ILE A 270 -17.40 -14.66 -8.78
CA ILE A 270 -16.16 -14.61 -9.56
C ILE A 270 -15.19 -15.65 -9.01
N LEU A 271 -14.68 -16.53 -9.87
CA LEU A 271 -13.88 -17.69 -9.47
C LEU A 271 -12.64 -17.27 -8.66
N THR A 272 -11.89 -16.28 -9.16
CA THR A 272 -10.70 -15.76 -8.50
C THR A 272 -11.02 -15.19 -7.11
N ASN A 273 -12.18 -14.55 -6.94
CA ASN A 273 -12.56 -13.98 -5.65
C ASN A 273 -13.02 -15.05 -4.66
N THR A 274 -13.60 -16.15 -5.14
CA THR A 274 -13.87 -17.34 -4.33
C THR A 274 -12.58 -17.96 -3.84
N LEU A 275 -11.55 -18.07 -4.70
CA LEU A 275 -10.23 -18.57 -4.32
C LEU A 275 -9.55 -17.65 -3.30
N LEU A 276 -9.63 -16.33 -3.50
CA LEU A 276 -9.11 -15.34 -2.56
C LEU A 276 -9.89 -15.31 -1.23
N SER A 277 -11.13 -15.78 -1.21
CA SER A 277 -11.94 -15.88 0.02
C SER A 277 -11.77 -17.23 0.73
N PHE A 278 -10.80 -18.05 0.33
CA PHE A 278 -10.55 -19.36 0.93
C PHE A 278 -10.11 -19.20 2.40
N PRO A 279 -10.70 -19.92 3.38
CA PRO A 279 -10.48 -19.64 4.80
C PRO A 279 -9.03 -19.66 5.28
N PRO A 280 -8.12 -20.52 4.76
CA PRO A 280 -6.69 -20.43 5.08
C PRO A 280 -6.00 -19.11 4.68
N LEU A 281 -6.59 -18.32 3.78
CA LEU A 281 -6.08 -17.01 3.36
C LEU A 281 -6.74 -15.83 4.08
N VAL A 282 -7.75 -16.06 4.94
CA VAL A 282 -8.64 -15.03 5.50
C VAL A 282 -8.73 -15.11 7.01
#